data_AF-A0A847WEB5-F1
#
_entry.id   AF-A0A847WEB5-F1
#
_cell.length_a   1.000
_cell.length_b   1.000
_cell.length_c   1.000
_cell.angle_alpha   90.00
_cell.angle_beta   90.00
_cell.angle_gamma   90.00
#
_symmetry.space_group_name_H-M   'P 1'
#
loop_
_entity.id
_entity.type
_entity.pdbx_description
1 polymer ?
#
loop_
_entity_poly.entity_id
_entity_poly.type
_entity_poly.pdbx_seq_one_letter_code
_entity_poly.pdbx_strand_id
1 'polypeptide(L)' 'MERYKQHREFLKANFEILDKVQTDRQKGLPAYLFQKEYDKKAKLIALPDINIRTIKKNNLFDCLELSSLSSGT' A
#
# COMPACT_ATOMS: atom_id res chain seq x y z
N MET A 1 36.24 10.29 -5.15
CA MET A 1 35.97 8.92 -5.64
C MET A 1 35.23 8.07 -4.61
N GLU A 2 35.56 8.18 -3.31
CA GLU A 2 34.90 7.47 -2.19
C GLU A 2 33.36 7.57 -2.14
N ARG A 3 32.78 8.77 -2.31
CA ARG A 3 31.32 8.97 -2.28
C ARG A 3 30.57 8.13 -3.33
N TYR A 4 31.12 8.03 -4.53
CA TYR A 4 30.54 7.21 -5.60
C TYR A 4 30.76 5.71 -5.35
N LYS A 5 31.83 5.33 -4.64
CA LYS A 5 32.11 3.94 -4.26
C LYS A 5 31.10 3.44 -3.22
N GLN A 6 30.80 4.23 -2.19
CA GLN A 6 29.79 3.92 -1.18
C GLN A 6 28.39 3.76 -1.78
N HIS A 7 27.98 4.67 -2.67
CA HIS A 7 26.68 4.54 -3.35
C HIS A 7 26.62 3.33 -4.29
N ARG A 8 27.72 2.98 -4.97
CA ARG A 8 27.79 1.76 -5.79
C ARG A 8 27.74 0.50 -4.95
N GLU A 9 28.42 0.46 -3.80
CA GLU A 9 28.38 -0.70 -2.89
C GLU A 9 27.02 -0.87 -2.23
N PHE A 10 26.34 0.23 -1.87
CA PHE A 10 24.96 0.19 -1.39
C PHE A 10 23.99 -0.35 -2.45
N LEU A 11 24.16 0.05 -3.72
CA LEU A 11 23.37 -0.46 -4.84
C LEU A 11 23.71 -1.90 -5.25
N LYS A 12 24.91 -2.39 -4.90
CA LYS A 12 25.25 -3.82 -4.89
C LYS A 12 24.64 -4.49 -3.65
N ALA A 13 23.35 -4.24 -3.42
CA ALA A 13 22.59 -4.78 -2.30
C ALA A 13 22.96 -6.26 -2.12
N ASN A 14 23.29 -6.66 -0.90
CA ASN A 14 23.71 -8.03 -0.63
C ASN A 14 22.47 -8.95 -0.73
N PHE A 15 22.17 -9.38 -1.95
CA PHE A 15 21.04 -10.28 -2.25
C PHE A 15 21.22 -11.66 -1.62
N GLU A 16 22.41 -12.01 -1.10
CA GLU A 16 22.62 -13.21 -0.26
C GLU A 16 21.73 -13.20 0.98
N ILE A 17 21.26 -12.02 1.42
CA ILE A 17 20.29 -11.93 2.51
C ILE A 17 18.94 -12.54 2.13
N LEU A 18 18.56 -12.49 0.85
CA LEU A 18 17.32 -13.08 0.34
C LEU A 18 17.44 -14.61 0.28
N ASP A 19 18.63 -15.16 0.09
CA ASP A 19 18.86 -16.61 0.15
C ASP A 19 18.57 -17.19 1.54
N LYS A 20 18.68 -16.37 2.59
CA LYS A 20 18.29 -16.72 3.97
C LYS A 20 16.79 -16.57 4.22
N VAL A 21 16.06 -15.85 3.36
CA VAL A 21 14.61 -15.65 3.49
C VAL A 21 13.88 -16.84 2.87
N GLN A 22 13.33 -17.70 3.72
CA GLN A 22 12.40 -18.74 3.28
C GLN A 22 10.96 -18.22 3.27
N THR A 23 10.38 -18.18 2.08
CA THR A 23 8.96 -17.84 1.88
C THR A 23 8.05 -18.94 2.41
N ASP A 24 6.81 -18.59 2.74
CA ASP A 24 5.80 -19.56 3.19
C ASP A 24 5.53 -20.65 2.14
N ARG A 25 5.63 -20.29 0.86
CA ARG A 25 5.57 -21.23 -0.26
C ARG A 25 6.73 -22.23 -0.24
N GLN A 26 7.96 -21.78 0.01
CA GLN A 26 9.14 -22.66 0.13
C GLN A 26 9.07 -23.56 1.36
N LYS A 27 8.39 -23.12 2.42
CA LYS A 27 8.12 -23.93 3.62
C LYS A 27 7.01 -24.97 3.42
N GLY A 28 6.40 -25.03 2.24
CA GLY A 28 5.27 -25.93 1.97
C GLY A 28 4.00 -25.56 2.74
N LEU A 29 3.90 -24.32 3.22
CA LEU A 29 2.71 -23.87 3.92
C LEU A 29 1.55 -23.73 2.92
N PRO A 30 0.34 -24.18 3.30
CA PRO A 30 -0.82 -24.01 2.45
C PRO A 30 -1.07 -22.52 2.21
N ALA A 31 -1.49 -22.20 0.99
CA ALA A 31 -1.93 -20.84 0.70
C ALA A 31 -3.11 -20.49 1.61
N TYR A 32 -3.09 -19.27 2.15
CA TYR A 32 -4.25 -18.75 2.86
C TYR A 32 -5.46 -18.75 1.92
N LEU A 33 -6.64 -18.98 2.48
CA LEU A 33 -7.90 -18.85 1.75
C LEU A 33 -7.97 -17.45 1.14
N PHE A 34 -8.37 -17.38 -0.13
CA PHE A 34 -8.53 -16.10 -0.84
C PHE A 34 -9.49 -15.17 -0.10
N GLN A 35 -10.53 -15.74 0.50
CA GLN A 35 -11.45 -15.04 1.38
C GLN A 35 -11.33 -15.60 2.80
N LYS A 36 -11.08 -14.71 3.75
CA LYS A 36 -11.11 -15.06 5.18
C LYS A 36 -12.54 -15.43 5.57
N GLU A 37 -12.71 -16.54 6.28
CA GLU A 37 -13.99 -16.89 6.87
C GLU A 37 -14.43 -15.79 7.85
N TYR A 38 -15.70 -15.39 7.75
CA TYR A 38 -16.30 -14.45 8.68
C TYR A 38 -17.27 -15.20 9.60
N ASP A 39 -17.25 -14.86 10.88
CA ASP A 39 -18.21 -15.42 11.83
C ASP A 39 -19.59 -14.81 11.59
N LYS A 40 -20.58 -15.66 11.31
CA LYS A 40 -21.98 -15.25 11.09
C LYS A 40 -22.63 -14.66 12.35
N LYS A 41 -22.07 -14.93 13.53
CA LYS A 41 -22.50 -14.36 14.82
C LYS A 41 -21.69 -13.12 15.22
N ALA A 42 -20.71 -12.72 14.41
CA ALA A 42 -19.92 -11.53 14.70
C ALA A 42 -20.80 -10.28 14.74
N LYS A 43 -20.49 -9.38 15.66
CA LYS A 43 -21.13 -8.08 15.74
C LYS A 43 -20.77 -7.27 14.50
N LEU A 44 -21.77 -6.93 13.70
CA LEU A 44 -21.59 -6.00 12.59
C LEU A 44 -21.30 -4.60 13.14
N ILE A 45 -20.22 -3.99 12.65
CA ILE A 45 -19.88 -2.59 12.93
C ILE A 45 -20.29 -1.75 11.73
N ALA A 46 -20.89 -0.59 11.99
CA ALA A 46 -21.13 0.40 10.95
C ALA A 46 -19.78 1.02 10.57
N LEU A 47 -19.48 1.03 9.28
CA LEU A 47 -18.37 1.82 8.76
C LEU A 47 -18.75 3.31 8.83
N PRO A 48 -17.78 4.21 9.05
CA PRO A 48 -18.04 5.64 9.02
C PRO A 48 -18.57 6.06 7.64
N ASP A 49 -19.42 7.09 7.62
CA ASP A 49 -19.93 7.63 6.39
C ASP A 49 -18.80 8.13 5.49
N ILE A 50 -18.96 7.89 4.19
CA ILE A 50 -17.99 8.30 3.18
C ILE A 50 -17.98 9.84 3.14
N ASN A 51 -16.86 10.45 3.51
CA ASN A 51 -16.64 11.88 3.33
C ASN A 51 -16.06 12.13 1.94
N ILE A 52 -16.83 12.78 1.06
CA ILE A 52 -16.46 13.11 -0.33
C ILE A 52 -15.15 13.92 -0.41
N ARG A 53 -14.81 14.67 0.65
CA ARG A 53 -13.55 15.43 0.73
C ARG A 53 -12.33 14.54 0.98
N THR A 54 -12.54 13.30 1.41
CA THR A 54 -11.50 12.33 1.78
C THR A 54 -11.38 11.18 0.76
N ILE A 55 -12.28 11.12 -0.23
CA ILE A 55 -12.24 10.15 -1.33
C ILE A 55 -11.05 10.50 -2.24
N LYS A 56 -10.12 9.56 -2.45
CA LYS A 56 -9.19 9.61 -3.58
C LYS A 56 -10.02 9.61 -4.85
N LYS A 57 -10.10 10.75 -5.53
CA LYS A 57 -10.82 10.84 -6.80
C LYS A 57 -10.17 9.91 -7.81
N ASN A 58 -10.99 9.15 -8.53
CA ASN A 58 -10.52 8.22 -9.57
C ASN A 58 -9.83 8.97 -10.72
N ASN A 59 -10.17 10.25 -10.88
CA ASN A 59 -9.58 11.15 -11.84
C ASN A 59 -8.97 12.36 -11.12
N LEU A 60 -7.71 12.67 -11.44
CA LEU A 60 -6.96 13.77 -10.84
C LEU A 60 -7.59 15.14 -11.16
N PHE A 61 -8.21 15.29 -12.34
CA PHE A 61 -8.77 16.57 -12.78
C PHE A 61 -9.94 17.03 -11.90
N ASP A 62 -10.73 16.09 -11.39
CA ASP A 62 -11.81 16.37 -10.46
C ASP A 62 -11.27 17.04 -9.18
N CYS A 63 -10.02 16.78 -8.77
CA CYS A 63 -9.40 17.41 -7.60
C CYS A 63 -9.01 18.87 -7.85
N LEU A 64 -8.78 19.27 -9.11
CA LEU A 64 -8.25 20.59 -9.47
C LEU A 64 -9.36 21.65 -9.59
N GLU A 65 -10.58 21.27 -9.99
CA GLU A 65 -11.72 22.20 -10.14
C GLU A 65 -12.18 22.86 -8.83
N LEU A 66 -11.88 22.26 -7.67
CA LEU A 66 -12.22 22.85 -6.36
C LEU A 66 -11.34 24.06 -5.99
N SER A 67 -10.22 24.28 -6.69
CA SER A 67 -9.28 25.37 -6.38
C SER A 67 -9.55 26.68 -7.14
N SER A 68 -10.40 26.66 -8.17
CA SER A 68 -10.67 27.82 -9.04
C SER A 68 -11.97 28.57 -8.73
N LEU A 69 -12.78 28.10 -7.76
CA LEU A 69 -14.09 28.68 -7.43
C LEU A 69 -14.14 29.45 -6.09
N SER A 70 -13.00 29.70 -5.42
CA SER A 70 -12.95 30.51 -4.19
C SER A 70 -12.43 31.94 -4.38
N SER A 71 -12.32 32.44 -5.63
CA SER A 71 -11.99 33.83 -5.92
C SER A 71 -13.10 34.46 -6.76
N GLY A 72 -14.20 34.82 -6.12
CA GLY A 72 -15.30 35.49 -6.82
C GLY A 72 -16.58 35.60 -6.00
N THR A 73 -16.52 36.32 -4.89
CA THR A 73 -17.48 37.35 -4.40
C THR A 73 -16.93 37.93 -3.11
#